data_AF-A0A843FDK2-F1
#
_entry.id   AF-A0A843FDK2-F1
#
_cell.length_a   1.000
_cell.length_b   1.000
_cell.length_c   1.000
_cell.angle_alpha   90.00
_cell.angle_beta   90.00
_cell.angle_gamma   90.00
#
_symmetry.space_group_name_H-M   'P 1'
#
loop_
_entity.id
_entity.type
_entity.pdbx_description
1 polymer ?
#
loop_
_entity_poly.entity_id
_entity_poly.type
_entity_poly.pdbx_seq_one_letter_code
_entity_poly.pdbx_strand_id
1 'polypeptide(L)' 'MNLEDKINIVKDILKDKKVAIGFSGGADSTLIAYLASKVSKDVLAITIDNHLFPENFLKHTKDMT' A
#
# COMPACT_ATOMS: atom_id res chain seq x y z
N MET A 1 -9.98 -20.82 7.31
CA MET A 1 -8.90 -20.17 6.55
C MET A 1 -7.73 -19.90 7.46
N ASN A 2 -6.55 -20.33 7.05
CA ASN A 2 -5.29 -20.00 7.70
C ASN A 2 -4.81 -18.60 7.24
N LEU A 3 -3.65 -18.16 7.73
CA LEU A 3 -3.07 -16.86 7.36
C LEU A 3 -2.68 -16.80 5.88
N GLU A 4 -2.10 -17.87 5.35
CA GLU A 4 -1.63 -17.96 3.96
C GLU A 4 -2.79 -17.83 2.98
N ASP A 5 -3.93 -18.45 3.28
CA ASP A 5 -5.17 -18.35 2.50
C ASP A 5 -5.62 -16.89 2.39
N LYS A 6 -5.57 -16.14 3.51
CA LYS A 6 -5.96 -14.72 3.53
C LYS A 6 -5.03 -13.87 2.66
N ILE A 7 -3.72 -14.11 2.74
CA ILE A 7 -2.72 -13.39 1.94
C ILE A 7 -2.91 -13.70 0.46
N ASN A 8 -3.14 -14.96 0.10
CA ASN A 8 -3.34 -15.36 -1.29
C ASN A 8 -4.60 -14.75 -1.89
N ILE A 9 -5.71 -14.69 -1.13
CA ILE A 9 -6.92 -13.99 -1.58
C ILE A 9 -6.62 -12.52 -1.93
N VAL A 10 -5.88 -11.80 -1.09
CA VAL A 10 -5.52 -10.40 -1.37
C VAL A 10 -4.62 -10.30 -2.60
N LYS A 11 -3.63 -11.19 -2.73
CA LYS A 11 -2.75 -11.24 -3.92
C LYS A 11 -3.55 -11.48 -5.20
N ASP A 12 -4.48 -12.43 -5.18
CA ASP A 12 -5.32 -12.76 -6.33
C ASP A 12 -6.26 -11.61 -6.71
N ILE A 13 -6.79 -10.89 -5.71
CA ILE A 13 -7.58 -9.67 -5.94
C ILE A 13 -6.74 -8.60 -6.65
N LEU A 14 -5.46 -8.44 -6.31
CA LEU A 14 -4.58 -7.39 -6.83
C LEU A 14 -3.86 -7.77 -8.14
N LYS A 15 -3.82 -9.07 -8.46
CA LYS A 15 -3.01 -9.64 -9.54
C LYS A 15 -3.31 -9.03 -10.90
N ASP A 16 -2.26 -8.65 -11.63
CA ASP A 16 -2.31 -8.11 -13.00
C ASP A 16 -3.16 -6.84 -13.19
N LYS A 17 -3.63 -6.21 -12.10
CA LYS A 17 -4.41 -4.95 -12.13
C LYS A 17 -3.49 -3.73 -12.05
N LYS A 18 -4.02 -2.59 -12.50
CA LYS A 18 -3.47 -1.27 -12.14
C LYS A 18 -4.14 -0.82 -10.84
N VAL A 19 -3.36 -0.44 -9.84
CA VAL A 19 -3.85 -0.19 -8.48
C VAL A 19 -3.38 1.18 -8.00
N ALA A 20 -4.31 2.00 -7.50
CA ALA A 20 -4.01 3.21 -6.75
C ALA A 20 -4.30 2.96 -5.26
N ILE A 21 -3.37 3.31 -4.38
CA ILE A 21 -3.42 3.00 -2.95
C ILE A 21 -3.31 4.31 -2.16
N GLY A 22 -4.26 4.57 -1.26
CA GLY A 22 -4.08 5.58 -0.22
C GLY A 22 -3.01 5.11 0.77
N PHE A 23 -1.87 5.78 0.80
CA PHE A 23 -0.69 5.37 1.54
C PHE A 23 -0.40 6.33 2.69
N SER A 24 -0.45 5.82 3.92
CA SER A 24 -0.24 6.59 5.15
C SER A 24 1.06 6.25 5.89
N GLY A 25 1.80 5.22 5.43
CA GLY A 25 2.95 4.67 6.17
C GLY A 25 2.56 3.79 7.37
N GLY A 26 1.27 3.66 7.68
CA GLY A 26 0.79 2.72 8.69
C GLY A 26 0.89 1.26 8.22
N ALA A 27 0.88 0.31 9.17
CA ALA A 27 1.06 -1.12 8.91
C ALA A 27 0.10 -1.67 7.82
N ASP A 28 -1.17 -1.26 7.85
CA ASP A 28 -2.18 -1.74 6.90
C ASP A 28 -1.90 -1.26 5.47
N SER A 29 -1.72 0.05 5.29
CA SER A 29 -1.42 0.61 3.96
C SER A 29 -0.07 0.13 3.41
N THR A 30 0.89 -0.15 4.31
CA THR A 30 2.19 -0.74 3.98
C THR A 30 2.06 -2.18 3.53
N LEU A 31 1.23 -2.99 4.20
CA LEU A 31 0.95 -4.36 3.78
C LEU A 31 0.31 -4.39 2.39
N ILE A 32 -0.69 -3.54 2.14
CA ILE A 32 -1.37 -3.49 0.83
C ILE A 32 -0.42 -3.00 -0.26
N ALA A 33 0.37 -1.95 0.00
CA ALA A 33 1.39 -1.46 -0.93
C ALA A 33 2.43 -2.54 -1.26
N TYR A 34 2.92 -3.24 -0.23
CA TYR A 34 3.86 -4.35 -0.40
C TYR A 34 3.27 -5.47 -1.24
N LEU A 35 2.08 -5.97 -0.91
CA LEU A 35 1.44 -7.05 -1.66
C LEU A 35 1.15 -6.63 -3.11
N ALA A 36 0.62 -5.44 -3.34
CA ALA A 36 0.37 -4.92 -4.70
C ALA A 36 1.68 -4.85 -5.52
N SER A 37 2.78 -4.35 -4.93
CA SER A 37 4.08 -4.28 -5.61
C SER A 37 4.62 -5.64 -6.10
N LYS A 38 4.13 -6.75 -5.52
CA LYS A 38 4.57 -8.10 -5.90
C LYS A 38 3.75 -8.73 -7.02
N VAL A 39 2.49 -8.33 -7.20
CA VAL A 39 1.54 -9.08 -8.06
C VAL A 39 0.76 -8.20 -9.03
N SER A 40 0.66 -6.90 -8.79
CA SER A 40 -0.06 -5.97 -9.66
C SER A 40 0.79 -5.57 -10.86
N LYS A 41 0.11 -5.18 -11.94
CA LYS A 41 0.76 -4.73 -13.18
C LYS A 41 1.41 -3.35 -13.03
N ASP A 42 0.75 -2.48 -12.28
CA ASP A 42 1.16 -1.09 -12.06
C ASP A 42 0.58 -0.60 -10.73
N VAL A 43 1.38 0.12 -9.95
CA VAL A 43 1.00 0.53 -8.58
C VAL A 43 1.37 2.00 -8.37
N LEU A 44 0.37 2.77 -7.93
CA LEU A 44 0.54 4.16 -7.52
C LEU A 44 0.16 4.30 -6.04
N ALA A 45 1.16 4.52 -5.18
CA ALA A 45 0.94 4.90 -3.79
C ALA A 45 0.73 6.42 -3.70
N ILE A 46 -0.34 6.84 -3.01
CA ILE A 46 -0.76 8.24 -2.90
C ILE A 46 -0.82 8.61 -1.42
N THR A 47 0.08 9.49 -0.99
CA THR A 47 0.00 10.15 0.32
C THR A 47 -0.61 11.53 0.16
N ILE A 48 -1.57 11.86 1.03
CA ILE A 48 -2.28 13.14 1.01
C ILE A 48 -1.60 14.10 1.98
N ASP A 49 -1.16 15.24 1.47
CA ASP A 49 -0.85 16.41 2.30
C ASP A 49 -2.14 17.20 2.53
N ASN A 50 -2.68 17.12 3.74
CA ASN A 50 -3.85 17.91 4.16
C ASN A 50 -3.46 19.02 5.14
N HIS A 51 -2.16 19.25 5.38
CA HIS A 51 -1.63 20.18 6.38
C HIS A 51 -2.08 19.93 7.84
N LEU A 52 -2.68 18.78 8.15
CA LEU A 52 -3.05 18.36 9.51
C LEU A 52 -2.05 17.34 10.10
N PHE A 53 -1.25 16.71 9.26
CA PHE A 53 -0.25 15.73 9.68
C PHE A 53 1.06 16.40 10.14
N PRO A 54 1.89 15.71 10.94
CA PRO A 54 3.20 16.22 11.35
C PRO A 54 4.06 16.62 10.14
N GLU A 55 4.91 17.64 10.28
CA GLU A 55 5.73 18.19 9.18
C GLU A 55 6.55 17.13 8.43
N ASN A 56 6.99 16.09 9.13
CA ASN A 56 7.81 15.01 8.56
C ASN A 56 6.99 13.87 7.94
N PHE A 57 5.65 13.94 7.93
CA PHE A 57 4.78 12.86 7.48
C PHE A 57 5.00 12.50 6.01
N LEU A 58 5.08 13.49 5.12
CA LEU A 58 5.32 13.25 3.70
C LEU A 58 6.70 12.64 3.44
N LYS A 59 7.72 13.10 4.18
CA LYS A 59 9.07 12.54 4.08
C LYS A 59 9.09 11.09 4.57
N HIS A 60 8.51 10.84 5.74
CA HIS A 60 8.46 9.52 6.33
C HIS A 60 7.77 8.50 5.43
N THR A 61 6.60 8.84 4.89
CA THR A 61 5.85 7.97 3.97
C THR A 61 6.62 7.72 2.67
N LYS A 62 7.25 8.75 2.10
CA LYS A 62 8.06 8.60 0.89
C LYS A 62 9.27 7.66 1.08
N ASP A 63 9.89 7.66 2.26
CA ASP A 63 11.06 6.81 2.55
C ASP A 63 10.68 5.32 2.77
N MET A 64 9.38 4.98 2.85
CA MET A 64 8.88 3.62 3.10
C MET A 64 8.53 2.82 1.84
N THR A 65 8.47 3.46 0.67
CA THR A 65 8.09 2.84 -0.62
C THR A 65 9.25 2.80 -1.59
#